data_AF-A0A8S3UB78-F1
#
_entry.id   AF-A0A8S3UB78-F1
#
_cell.length_a   1.000
_cell.length_b   1.000
_cell.length_c   1.000
_cell.angle_alpha   90.00
_cell.angle_beta   90.00
_cell.angle_gamma   90.00
#
_symmetry.space_group_name_H-M   'P 1'
#
loop_
_entity.id
_entity.type
_entity.pdbx_description
1 polymer ?
#
loop_
_entity_poly.entity_id
_entity_poly.type
_entity_poly.pdbx_seq_one_letter_code
_entity_poly.pdbx_strand_id
1 'polypeptide(L)'
;MVAIEKEGRLTPPVRIGRNIHPKAYQVPHSRIDAHKTSYLPQTRALEAPTVHDVDLFYELETQIIKYSDECPNIFVFGDFNARTAHLNDFVENDLLHDSILDRSNFVDAEASKFFRWNEEYKDMCRNALLINSDNIKSTLQNIEAESQDEMDSCVNDFTHQFIDIMAPFFQQSQKSGTEMKRNHKQHYKHIDKPWFDIQCKELYVNYCKTLSIFNGNKSKKNHIELNRVKKTYKDYERKCRLV
;
A
#
# COMPACT_ATOMS: atom_id res chain seq x y z
N MET A 1 -4.01 34.91 -84.44
CA MET A 1 -3.14 35.07 -83.25
C MET A 1 -3.87 36.02 -82.31
N VAL A 2 -4.73 35.44 -81.48
CA VAL A 2 -5.75 36.11 -80.66
C VAL A 2 -5.98 35.20 -79.44
N ALA A 3 -6.08 35.81 -78.26
CA ALA A 3 -6.39 35.18 -76.98
C ALA A 3 -7.84 34.66 -76.91
N ILE A 4 -8.17 33.89 -75.87
CA ILE A 4 -9.19 34.24 -74.85
C ILE A 4 -9.48 33.01 -73.95
N GLU A 5 -9.59 33.32 -72.66
CA GLU A 5 -9.92 32.51 -71.49
C GLU A 5 -11.27 31.77 -71.55
N LYS A 6 -11.43 30.72 -70.69
CA LYS A 6 -12.40 30.77 -69.57
C LYS A 6 -12.33 29.57 -68.63
N GLU A 7 -12.49 29.87 -67.36
CA GLU A 7 -12.61 28.99 -66.19
C GLU A 7 -13.86 28.10 -66.19
N GLY A 8 -13.80 26.98 -65.46
CA GLY A 8 -14.94 26.09 -65.21
C GLY A 8 -14.79 25.18 -63.99
N ARG A 9 -15.16 25.72 -62.81
CA ARG A 9 -15.78 25.11 -61.61
C ARG A 9 -15.33 23.72 -61.11
N LEU A 10 -14.81 23.74 -59.88
CA LEU A 10 -14.61 22.61 -58.97
C LEU A 10 -15.95 22.08 -58.42
N THR A 11 -16.18 20.77 -58.52
CA THR A 11 -17.17 20.02 -57.74
C THR A 11 -16.49 19.30 -56.58
N PRO A 12 -17.04 19.34 -55.34
CA PRO A 12 -16.48 18.59 -54.23
C PRO A 12 -16.87 17.10 -54.27
N PRO A 13 -16.02 16.18 -53.76
CA PRO A 13 -16.29 14.76 -53.79
C PRO A 13 -17.34 14.32 -52.75
N VAL A 14 -18.18 13.38 -53.17
CA VAL A 14 -19.22 12.69 -52.42
C VAL A 14 -18.62 11.91 -51.24
N ARG A 15 -19.06 12.20 -50.01
CA ARG A 15 -18.77 11.36 -48.83
C ARG A 15 -19.81 10.25 -48.71
N ILE A 16 -19.38 9.00 -48.86
CA ILE A 16 -20.17 7.80 -48.57
C ILE A 16 -20.09 7.56 -47.05
N GLY A 17 -21.19 7.81 -46.35
CA GLY A 17 -21.34 7.48 -44.93
C GLY A 17 -21.60 5.98 -44.74
N ARG A 18 -20.70 5.28 -44.05
CA ARG A 18 -21.00 3.96 -43.47
C ARG A 18 -21.48 4.16 -42.03
N ASN A 19 -22.78 3.94 -41.81
CA ASN A 19 -23.36 3.74 -40.49
C ASN A 19 -22.83 2.42 -39.92
N ILE A 20 -21.97 2.49 -38.91
CA ILE A 20 -21.60 1.33 -38.09
C ILE A 20 -22.35 1.50 -36.78
N HIS A 21 -23.43 0.75 -36.61
CA HIS A 21 -24.07 0.56 -35.31
C HIS A 21 -23.09 -0.19 -34.39
N PRO A 22 -22.84 0.27 -33.16
CA PRO A 22 -22.16 -0.54 -32.16
C PRO A 22 -23.09 -1.67 -31.72
N LYS A 23 -22.74 -2.91 -32.05
CA LYS A 23 -23.34 -4.08 -31.40
C LYS A 23 -22.86 -4.10 -29.95
N ALA A 24 -23.80 -4.04 -29.01
CA ALA A 24 -23.55 -4.27 -27.60
C ALA A 24 -22.91 -5.65 -27.42
N TYR A 25 -21.68 -5.67 -26.91
CA TYR A 25 -21.03 -6.88 -26.44
C TYR A 25 -21.66 -7.25 -25.09
N GLN A 26 -22.51 -8.28 -25.07
CA GLN A 26 -22.90 -8.94 -23.84
C GLN A 26 -21.75 -9.83 -23.38
N VAL A 27 -21.22 -9.57 -22.20
CA VAL A 27 -20.16 -10.37 -21.56
C VAL A 27 -20.80 -11.57 -20.85
N PRO A 28 -20.42 -12.82 -21.17
CA PRO A 28 -20.89 -13.98 -20.44
C PRO A 28 -20.27 -13.97 -19.03
N HIS A 29 -21.12 -13.90 -18.01
CA HIS A 29 -20.72 -14.05 -16.61
C HIS A 29 -20.29 -15.50 -16.39
N SER A 30 -18.97 -15.73 -16.34
CA SER A 30 -18.43 -17.00 -15.89
C SER A 30 -17.39 -16.77 -14.80
N ARG A 31 -17.76 -17.29 -13.61
CA ARG A 31 -16.92 -17.84 -12.55
C ARG A 31 -15.55 -17.19 -12.34
N ILE A 32 -15.49 -16.32 -11.33
CA ILE A 32 -14.22 -15.87 -10.72
C ILE A 32 -13.85 -16.92 -9.67
N ASP A 33 -12.78 -17.67 -9.90
CA ASP A 33 -12.18 -18.56 -8.90
C ASP A 33 -10.70 -18.22 -8.72
N ALA A 34 -10.24 -18.35 -7.47
CA ALA A 34 -8.87 -18.23 -6.94
C ALA A 34 -8.34 -16.82 -6.60
N HIS A 35 -8.61 -16.38 -5.36
CA HIS A 35 -7.85 -15.34 -4.68
C HIS A 35 -6.62 -15.94 -3.99
N LYS A 36 -5.41 -15.48 -4.35
CA LYS A 36 -4.18 -15.68 -3.58
C LYS A 36 -3.54 -14.32 -3.32
N THR A 37 -3.46 -13.91 -2.06
CA THR A 37 -2.67 -12.74 -1.65
C THR A 37 -1.19 -13.13 -1.60
N SER A 38 -0.36 -12.36 -2.29
CA SER A 38 1.09 -12.62 -2.39
C SER A 38 1.86 -11.52 -1.67
N TYR A 39 2.78 -11.91 -0.79
CA TYR A 39 3.73 -11.00 -0.13
C TYR A 39 5.13 -11.35 -0.61
N LEU A 40 5.77 -10.44 -1.34
CA LEU A 40 7.17 -10.62 -1.74
C LEU A 40 8.08 -10.16 -0.59
N PRO A 41 8.99 -11.01 -0.09
CA PRO A 41 9.93 -10.62 0.95
C PRO A 41 10.79 -9.44 0.50
N GLN A 42 11.03 -8.50 1.41
CA GLN A 42 11.89 -7.35 1.14
C GLN A 42 13.32 -7.81 0.79
N THR A 43 13.79 -7.45 -0.39
CA THR A 43 15.18 -7.65 -0.87
C THR A 43 16.16 -6.68 -0.20
N ARG A 44 16.15 -6.61 1.14
CA ARG A 44 17.13 -5.78 1.87
C ARG A 44 18.47 -6.49 2.03
N ALA A 45 19.50 -5.82 1.52
CA ALA A 45 20.91 -5.88 1.93
C ALA A 45 21.58 -7.26 1.86
N LEU A 46 21.89 -7.67 0.63
CA LEU A 46 22.81 -8.75 0.34
C LEU A 46 24.28 -8.26 0.43
N GLU A 47 24.84 -8.24 1.64
CA GLU A 47 26.27 -8.54 1.82
C GLU A 47 26.52 -10.04 2.06
N ALA A 48 25.47 -10.86 2.12
CA ALA A 48 25.59 -12.31 2.27
C ALA A 48 24.88 -13.00 1.10
N PRO A 49 25.57 -13.64 0.13
CA PRO A 49 24.91 -14.23 -1.05
C PRO A 49 23.73 -15.11 -0.63
N THR A 50 22.51 -14.73 -1.03
CA THR A 50 21.32 -15.53 -0.76
C THR A 50 21.47 -16.86 -1.49
N VAL A 51 21.34 -17.94 -0.73
CA VAL A 51 21.42 -19.35 -1.16
C VAL A 51 20.31 -19.73 -2.15
N HIS A 52 19.47 -18.78 -2.57
CA HIS A 52 18.37 -19.00 -3.48
C HIS A 52 18.59 -18.18 -4.74
N ASP A 53 19.13 -18.85 -5.77
CA ASP A 53 19.18 -18.39 -7.16
C ASP A 53 17.78 -18.51 -7.78
N VAL A 54 16.81 -17.82 -7.18
CA VAL A 54 15.42 -17.83 -7.62
C VAL A 54 15.00 -16.40 -7.86
N ASP A 55 14.76 -16.07 -9.12
CA ASP A 55 14.13 -14.82 -9.51
C ASP A 55 12.62 -14.91 -9.20
N LEU A 56 12.24 -14.35 -8.06
CA LEU A 56 10.85 -14.33 -7.58
C LEU A 56 9.90 -13.61 -8.54
N PHE A 57 10.40 -12.64 -9.35
CA PHE A 57 9.58 -11.95 -10.33
C PHE A 57 9.35 -12.82 -11.56
N TYR A 58 10.36 -13.54 -12.02
CA TYR A 58 10.23 -14.52 -13.09
C TYR A 58 9.25 -15.64 -12.72
N GLU A 59 9.31 -16.16 -11.49
CA GLU A 59 8.36 -17.17 -11.02
C GLU A 59 6.94 -16.59 -10.94
N LEU A 60 6.77 -15.39 -10.39
CA LEU A 60 5.47 -14.71 -10.32
C LEU A 60 4.88 -14.49 -11.72
N GLU A 61 5.68 -14.01 -12.66
CA GLU A 61 5.29 -13.83 -14.07
C GLU A 61 4.85 -15.15 -14.70
N THR A 62 5.62 -16.22 -14.50
CA THR A 62 5.29 -17.57 -14.99
C THR A 62 3.95 -18.06 -14.45
N GLN A 63 3.67 -17.81 -13.16
CA GLN A 63 2.38 -18.15 -12.56
C GLN A 63 1.24 -17.31 -13.16
N ILE A 64 1.43 -16.00 -13.33
CA ILE A 64 0.42 -15.12 -13.94
C ILE A 64 0.08 -15.59 -15.36
N ILE A 65 1.10 -15.90 -16.17
CA ILE A 65 0.91 -16.42 -17.54
C ILE A 65 0.10 -17.72 -17.51
N LYS A 66 0.51 -18.67 -16.67
CA LYS A 66 -0.19 -19.95 -16.53
C LYS A 66 -1.66 -19.76 -16.17
N TYR A 67 -1.96 -18.88 -15.22
CA TYR A 67 -3.35 -18.62 -14.85
C TYR A 67 -4.10 -17.83 -15.92
N SER A 68 -3.41 -17.01 -16.73
CA SER A 68 -4.05 -16.17 -17.76
C SER A 68 -4.64 -16.99 -18.91
N ASP A 69 -4.09 -18.19 -19.14
CA ASP A 69 -4.66 -19.15 -20.08
C ASP A 69 -5.98 -19.76 -19.57
N GLU A 70 -6.17 -19.80 -18.24
CA GLU A 70 -7.32 -20.43 -17.58
C GLU A 70 -8.39 -19.42 -17.15
N CYS A 71 -8.02 -18.15 -16.91
CA CYS A 71 -8.89 -17.11 -16.40
C CYS A 71 -8.76 -15.82 -17.23
N PRO A 72 -9.84 -15.31 -17.85
CA PRO A 72 -9.78 -14.16 -18.75
C PRO A 72 -9.44 -12.85 -18.02
N ASN A 73 -9.63 -12.79 -16.70
CA ASN A 73 -9.31 -11.63 -15.88
C ASN A 73 -8.56 -12.09 -14.63
N ILE A 74 -7.35 -11.59 -14.44
CA ILE A 74 -6.53 -11.86 -13.26
C ILE A 74 -6.19 -10.54 -12.58
N PHE A 75 -6.47 -10.50 -11.28
CA PHE A 75 -6.07 -9.39 -10.43
C PHE A 75 -5.04 -9.88 -9.43
N VAL A 76 -3.86 -9.27 -9.45
CA VAL A 76 -2.78 -9.58 -8.51
C VAL A 76 -2.69 -8.45 -7.50
N PHE A 77 -3.01 -8.74 -6.24
CA PHE A 77 -2.95 -7.78 -5.15
C PHE A 77 -1.82 -8.15 -4.19
N GLY A 78 -0.98 -7.17 -3.86
CA GLY A 78 0.12 -7.35 -2.92
C GLY A 78 1.05 -6.14 -2.86
N ASP A 79 1.81 -6.06 -1.78
CA ASP A 79 2.99 -5.21 -1.71
C ASP A 79 4.16 -6.00 -2.32
N PHE A 80 4.45 -5.74 -3.59
CA PHE A 80 5.50 -6.44 -4.32
C PHE A 80 6.90 -5.97 -3.92
N ASN A 81 7.03 -4.90 -3.12
CA ASN A 81 8.30 -4.23 -2.84
C ASN A 81 9.15 -3.96 -4.11
N ALA A 82 8.51 -3.94 -5.28
CA ALA A 82 9.15 -3.86 -6.59
C ALA A 82 9.54 -2.39 -6.83
N ARG A 83 10.82 -2.10 -6.65
CA ARG A 83 11.37 -0.77 -6.90
C ARG A 83 11.78 -0.69 -8.37
N THR A 84 11.15 0.17 -9.15
CA THR A 84 11.58 0.42 -10.52
C THR A 84 12.89 1.21 -10.48
N ALA A 85 13.96 0.64 -11.02
CA ALA A 85 15.33 1.16 -10.90
C ALA A 85 15.59 2.54 -11.55
N HIS A 86 14.58 3.13 -12.19
CA HIS A 86 14.72 4.40 -12.92
C HIS A 86 14.46 5.65 -12.08
N LEU A 87 13.89 5.52 -10.88
CA LEU A 87 13.71 6.64 -9.95
C LEU A 87 14.54 6.38 -8.68
N ASN A 88 15.26 7.41 -8.21
CA ASN A 88 15.94 7.41 -6.92
C ASN A 88 14.91 7.50 -5.77
N ASP A 89 13.96 6.57 -5.74
CA ASP A 89 12.89 6.48 -4.74
C ASP A 89 13.31 5.58 -3.57
N PHE A 90 14.62 5.41 -3.36
CA PHE A 90 15.11 4.73 -2.18
C PHE A 90 15.14 5.70 -0.98
N VAL A 91 14.52 5.28 0.11
CA VAL A 91 14.84 5.82 1.43
C VAL A 91 16.19 5.24 1.84
N GLU A 92 17.25 6.02 1.61
CA GLU A 92 18.66 5.64 1.87
C GLU A 92 18.92 5.29 3.35
N ASN A 93 18.04 5.74 4.24
CA ASN A 93 18.05 5.41 5.67
C ASN A 93 16.62 5.14 6.14
N ASP A 94 16.19 3.88 6.08
CA ASP A 94 14.90 3.43 6.60
C ASP A 94 14.99 2.97 8.07
N LEU A 95 16.00 3.48 8.77
CA LEU A 95 16.05 3.37 10.21
C LEU A 95 15.03 4.36 10.76
N LEU A 96 13.88 3.83 11.19
CA LEU A 96 12.90 4.56 11.98
C LEU A 96 13.64 5.24 13.14
N HIS A 97 13.58 6.57 13.19
CA HIS A 97 14.19 7.34 14.27
C HIS A 97 13.63 6.89 15.62
N ASP A 98 14.48 6.80 16.65
CA ASP A 98 14.12 6.25 17.96
C ASP A 98 12.88 6.91 18.59
N SER A 99 12.62 8.18 18.27
CA SER A 99 11.42 8.90 18.72
C SER A 99 10.09 8.36 18.18
N ILE A 100 10.10 7.62 17.06
CA ILE A 100 8.94 6.92 16.50
C ILE A 100 8.76 5.56 17.19
N LEU A 101 9.87 4.95 17.64
CA LEU A 101 9.85 3.71 18.42
C LEU A 101 9.56 3.96 19.91
N ASP A 102 9.76 5.19 20.38
CA ASP A 102 9.45 5.62 21.75
C ASP A 102 7.94 5.76 21.94
N ARG A 103 7.33 4.62 22.32
CA ARG A 103 5.90 4.48 22.61
C ARG A 103 5.42 5.33 23.78
N SER A 104 6.31 5.99 24.53
CA SER A 104 5.93 6.87 25.63
C SER A 104 5.18 8.13 25.18
N ASN A 105 5.24 8.49 23.89
CA ASN A 105 4.54 9.65 23.33
C ASN A 105 3.08 9.38 22.90
N PHE A 106 2.60 8.14 22.95
CA PHE A 106 1.19 7.82 22.68
C PHE A 106 0.42 7.81 24.01
N VAL A 107 -0.27 8.92 24.30
CA VAL A 107 -0.91 9.20 25.60
C VAL A 107 -2.26 8.47 25.80
N ASP A 108 -2.76 7.72 24.81
CA ASP A 108 -3.99 6.94 24.99
C ASP A 108 -3.64 5.51 25.44
N ALA A 109 -3.52 5.34 26.76
CA ALA A 109 -3.29 4.07 27.42
C ALA A 109 -4.57 3.20 27.52
N GLU A 110 -5.40 3.15 26.46
CA GLU A 110 -6.14 1.92 26.24
C GLU A 110 -5.10 0.87 25.87
N ALA A 111 -4.98 -0.18 26.69
CA ALA A 111 -3.98 -1.22 26.53
C ALA A 111 -3.93 -1.68 25.07
N SER A 112 -2.95 -1.15 24.32
CA SER A 112 -2.81 -1.39 22.89
C SER A 112 -2.74 -2.91 22.71
N LYS A 113 -3.83 -3.48 22.20
CA LYS A 113 -3.94 -4.91 21.93
C LYS A 113 -2.96 -5.18 20.80
N PHE A 114 -1.82 -5.78 21.14
CA PHE A 114 -0.90 -6.28 20.12
C PHE A 114 -1.46 -7.59 19.61
N PHE A 115 -1.90 -7.59 18.36
CA PHE A 115 -2.25 -8.80 17.65
C PHE A 115 -0.97 -9.36 17.05
N ARG A 116 -0.56 -10.55 17.50
CA ARG A 116 0.53 -11.31 16.89
C ARG A 116 -0.02 -12.62 16.34
N TRP A 117 0.38 -12.94 15.11
CA TRP A 117 0.12 -14.24 14.53
C TRP A 117 0.78 -15.35 15.37
N ASN A 118 0.01 -16.38 15.74
CA ASN A 118 0.53 -17.56 16.41
C ASN A 118 0.54 -18.74 15.42
N GLU A 119 1.74 -19.23 15.09
CA GLU A 119 1.92 -20.36 14.16
C GLU A 119 1.22 -21.64 14.63
N GLU A 120 1.03 -21.83 15.94
CA GLU A 120 0.31 -22.99 16.48
C GLU A 120 -1.15 -23.04 16.02
N TYR A 121 -1.74 -21.89 15.70
CA TYR A 121 -3.13 -21.80 15.22
C TYR A 121 -3.25 -21.82 13.70
N LYS A 122 -2.15 -22.02 12.95
CA LYS A 122 -2.16 -21.95 11.49
C LYS A 122 -3.17 -22.91 10.84
N ASP A 123 -3.15 -24.18 11.23
CA ASP A 123 -4.04 -25.18 10.64
C ASP A 123 -5.50 -24.96 11.07
N MET A 124 -5.72 -24.53 12.31
CA MET A 124 -7.06 -24.18 12.81
C MET A 124 -7.65 -22.98 12.07
N CYS A 125 -6.84 -21.95 11.86
CA CYS A 125 -7.18 -20.77 11.09
C CYS A 125 -7.52 -21.12 9.63
N ARG A 126 -6.67 -21.94 9.00
CA ARG A 126 -6.92 -22.43 7.64
C ARG A 126 -8.24 -23.20 7.55
N ASN A 127 -8.50 -24.09 8.50
CA ASN A 127 -9.75 -24.86 8.54
C ASN A 127 -10.96 -23.95 8.77
N ALA A 128 -10.86 -22.95 9.65
CA ALA A 128 -11.93 -21.98 9.87
C ALA A 128 -12.24 -21.16 8.61
N LEU A 129 -11.21 -20.72 7.87
CA LEU A 129 -11.38 -20.06 6.58
C LEU A 129 -12.03 -20.98 5.53
N LEU A 130 -11.66 -22.25 5.49
CA LEU A 130 -12.26 -23.24 4.58
C LEU A 130 -13.74 -23.47 4.91
N ILE A 131 -14.07 -23.68 6.19
CA ILE A 131 -15.45 -23.89 6.66
C ILE A 131 -16.33 -22.68 6.35
N ASN A 132 -15.80 -21.46 6.46
CA ASN A 132 -16.53 -20.23 6.20
C ASN A 132 -16.37 -19.69 4.78
N SER A 133 -15.71 -20.44 3.88
CA SER A 133 -15.38 -19.94 2.53
C SER A 133 -16.62 -19.59 1.72
N ASP A 134 -17.70 -20.37 1.84
CA ASP A 134 -18.97 -20.07 1.14
C ASP A 134 -19.64 -18.80 1.68
N ASN A 135 -19.58 -18.56 2.98
CA ASN A 135 -20.09 -17.33 3.59
C ASN A 135 -19.31 -16.11 3.11
N ILE A 136 -17.97 -16.21 3.10
CA ILE A 136 -17.08 -15.16 2.55
C ILE A 136 -17.36 -14.94 1.06
N LYS A 137 -17.62 -16.00 0.29
CA LYS A 137 -17.99 -15.87 -1.13
C LYS A 137 -19.35 -15.18 -1.29
N SER A 138 -20.32 -15.48 -0.43
CA SER A 138 -21.65 -14.87 -0.52
C SER A 138 -21.65 -13.36 -0.26
N THR A 139 -20.74 -12.85 0.59
CA THR A 139 -20.61 -11.38 0.79
C THR A 139 -20.10 -10.69 -0.47
N LEU A 140 -19.31 -11.38 -1.29
CA LEU A 140 -18.80 -10.88 -2.57
C LEU A 140 -19.77 -11.05 -3.75
N GLN A 141 -20.74 -11.96 -3.64
CA GLN A 141 -21.71 -12.20 -4.72
C GLN A 141 -22.74 -11.05 -4.86
N ASN A 142 -22.85 -10.18 -3.86
CA ASN A 142 -23.75 -9.02 -3.89
C ASN A 142 -23.07 -7.74 -4.42
N ILE A 143 -21.93 -7.84 -5.13
CA ILE A 143 -21.17 -6.68 -5.65
C ILE A 143 -21.78 -6.10 -6.95
N GLU A 144 -23.04 -6.40 -7.27
CA GLU A 144 -23.81 -5.57 -8.23
C GLU A 144 -24.21 -4.22 -7.60
N ALA A 145 -23.26 -3.56 -6.93
CA ALA A 145 -23.44 -2.27 -6.31
C ALA A 145 -23.60 -1.21 -7.40
N GLU A 146 -24.74 -0.52 -7.41
CA GLU A 146 -25.02 0.60 -8.31
C GLU A 146 -24.48 1.92 -7.73
N SER A 147 -24.03 1.91 -6.47
CA SER A 147 -23.54 3.08 -5.74
C SER A 147 -22.27 2.80 -4.93
N GLN A 148 -21.55 3.89 -4.59
CA GLN A 148 -20.37 3.82 -3.71
C GLN A 148 -20.75 3.35 -2.30
N ASP A 149 -21.91 3.78 -1.78
CA ASP A 149 -22.36 3.44 -0.42
C ASP A 149 -22.60 1.92 -0.29
N GLU A 150 -23.16 1.29 -1.32
CA GLU A 150 -23.35 -0.17 -1.37
C GLU A 150 -22.00 -0.91 -1.44
N MET A 151 -21.04 -0.38 -2.18
CA MET A 151 -19.68 -0.95 -2.25
C MET A 151 -18.98 -0.86 -0.89
N ASP A 152 -19.06 0.29 -0.22
CA ASP A 152 -18.49 0.49 1.11
C ASP A 152 -19.17 -0.43 2.13
N SER A 153 -20.50 -0.64 2.02
CA SER A 153 -21.22 -1.61 2.85
C SER A 153 -20.73 -3.03 2.63
N CYS A 154 -20.58 -3.46 1.37
CA CYS A 154 -20.06 -4.79 1.03
C CYS A 154 -18.65 -5.03 1.58
N VAL A 155 -17.76 -4.02 1.44
CA VAL A 155 -16.40 -4.09 1.98
C VAL A 155 -16.43 -4.19 3.51
N ASN A 156 -17.29 -3.43 4.17
CA ASN A 156 -17.45 -3.51 5.63
C ASN A 156 -17.95 -4.89 6.07
N ASP A 157 -18.96 -5.44 5.40
CA ASP A 157 -19.51 -6.76 5.73
C ASP A 157 -18.48 -7.88 5.56
N PHE A 158 -17.75 -7.87 4.44
CA PHE A 158 -16.63 -8.78 4.21
C PHE A 158 -15.56 -8.63 5.30
N THR A 159 -15.18 -7.39 5.61
CA THR A 159 -14.12 -7.11 6.59
C THR A 159 -14.52 -7.59 7.97
N HIS A 160 -15.76 -7.33 8.41
CA HIS A 160 -16.27 -7.80 9.69
C HIS A 160 -16.31 -9.32 9.77
N GLN A 161 -16.85 -9.98 8.75
CA GLN A 161 -16.92 -11.43 8.71
C GLN A 161 -15.52 -12.07 8.73
N PHE A 162 -14.57 -11.50 7.96
CA PHE A 162 -13.20 -11.98 7.95
C PHE A 162 -12.52 -11.77 9.31
N ILE A 163 -12.70 -10.60 9.94
CA ILE A 163 -12.19 -10.33 11.28
C ILE A 163 -12.78 -11.30 12.30
N ASP A 164 -14.08 -11.57 12.26
CA ASP A 164 -14.73 -12.49 13.21
C ASP A 164 -14.18 -13.91 13.10
N ILE A 165 -13.90 -14.37 11.88
CA ILE A 165 -13.27 -15.68 11.64
C ILE A 165 -11.83 -15.68 12.14
N MET A 166 -11.09 -14.59 11.92
CA MET A 166 -9.64 -14.57 12.15
C MET A 166 -9.26 -14.17 13.57
N ALA A 167 -10.07 -13.36 14.26
CA ALA A 167 -9.79 -12.79 15.57
C ALA A 167 -9.41 -13.82 16.64
N PRO A 168 -10.04 -15.02 16.72
CA PRO A 168 -9.65 -16.04 17.69
C PRO A 168 -8.22 -16.58 17.52
N PHE A 169 -7.64 -16.46 16.32
CA PHE A 169 -6.31 -17.00 16.00
C PHE A 169 -5.19 -15.97 16.17
N PHE A 170 -5.54 -14.70 16.39
CA PHE A 170 -4.58 -13.68 16.75
C PHE A 170 -4.43 -13.63 18.27
N GLN A 171 -3.19 -13.77 18.74
CA GLN A 171 -2.92 -13.72 20.16
C GLN A 171 -3.14 -12.29 20.66
N GLN A 172 -4.21 -12.08 21.43
CA GLN A 172 -4.37 -10.88 22.23
C GLN A 172 -3.51 -11.06 23.49
N SER A 173 -2.19 -10.85 23.39
CA SER A 173 -1.38 -10.83 24.61
C SER A 173 -1.73 -9.55 25.37
N GLN A 174 -2.59 -9.64 26.38
CA GLN A 174 -2.52 -8.68 27.46
C GLN A 174 -1.13 -8.84 28.05
N LYS A 175 -0.32 -7.77 28.04
CA LYS A 175 0.91 -7.76 28.83
C LYS A 175 0.47 -7.87 30.29
N SER A 176 0.35 -9.08 30.81
CA SER A 176 0.25 -9.31 32.25
C SER A 176 1.49 -8.65 32.84
N GLY A 177 1.28 -7.72 33.78
CA GLY A 177 2.28 -6.81 34.32
C GLY A 177 3.41 -7.51 35.06
N THR A 178 4.27 -8.22 34.33
CA THR A 178 5.64 -8.44 34.75
C THR A 178 6.42 -7.25 34.24
N GLU A 179 6.95 -6.45 35.17
CA GLU A 179 7.92 -5.41 34.89
C GLU A 179 8.91 -5.92 33.85
N MET A 180 8.75 -5.48 32.61
CA MET A 180 9.81 -5.63 31.62
C MET A 180 10.95 -4.78 32.16
N LYS A 181 11.86 -5.42 32.90
CA LYS A 181 13.23 -4.94 33.09
C LYS A 181 13.67 -4.56 31.69
N ARG A 182 13.71 -3.25 31.45
CA ARG A 182 14.17 -2.65 30.22
C ARG A 182 15.62 -3.08 30.11
N ASN A 183 15.86 -4.21 29.45
CA ASN A 183 17.15 -4.47 28.85
C ASN A 183 17.28 -3.36 27.82
N HIS A 184 17.89 -2.25 28.26
CA HIS A 184 18.44 -1.22 27.39
C HIS A 184 19.22 -1.99 26.33
N LYS A 185 18.58 -2.20 25.16
CA LYS A 185 19.32 -2.45 23.95
C LYS A 185 20.33 -1.32 23.92
N GLN A 186 21.60 -1.71 24.03
CA GLN A 186 22.69 -0.76 24.10
C GLN A 186 22.44 0.28 23.02
N HIS A 187 22.26 1.52 23.45
CA HIS A 187 22.29 2.68 22.59
C HIS A 187 23.60 2.53 21.81
N TYR A 188 23.54 2.01 20.59
CA TYR A 188 24.47 2.45 19.59
C TYR A 188 24.26 3.94 19.57
N LYS A 189 25.21 4.68 20.17
CA LYS A 189 25.25 6.12 20.07
C LYS A 189 25.22 6.38 18.59
N HIS A 190 24.04 6.70 18.06
CA HIS A 190 23.91 7.14 16.71
C HIS A 190 24.76 8.40 16.71
N ILE A 191 25.98 8.29 16.18
CA ILE A 191 26.84 9.45 16.02
C ILE A 191 26.04 10.26 15.03
N ASP A 192 25.42 11.32 15.53
CA ASP A 192 24.69 12.24 14.70
C ASP A 192 25.62 12.65 13.57
N LYS A 193 25.07 12.71 12.37
CA LYS A 193 25.86 13.17 11.23
C LYS A 193 26.47 14.53 11.62
N PRO A 194 27.71 14.84 11.23
CA PRO A 194 28.41 16.04 11.70
C PRO A 194 27.66 17.34 11.36
N TRP A 195 26.81 17.33 10.34
CA TRP A 195 25.92 18.42 9.95
C TRP A 195 24.59 18.47 10.72
N PHE A 196 24.27 17.50 11.57
CA PHE A 196 23.02 17.44 12.33
C PHE A 196 23.18 18.12 13.69
N ASP A 197 23.27 19.44 13.63
CA ASP A 197 23.45 20.29 14.80
C ASP A 197 22.24 20.29 15.76
N ILE A 198 22.40 20.99 16.89
CA ILE A 198 21.39 21.10 17.95
C ILE A 198 20.09 21.69 17.39
N GLN A 199 20.16 22.70 16.51
CA GLN A 199 18.98 23.36 15.97
C GLN A 199 18.23 22.44 15.00
N CYS A 200 18.93 21.65 14.18
CA CYS A 200 18.33 20.65 13.30
C CYS A 200 17.57 19.59 14.12
N LYS A 201 18.14 19.16 15.25
CA LYS A 201 17.49 18.24 16.21
C LYS A 201 16.21 18.83 16.79
N GLU A 202 16.24 20.08 17.25
CA GLU A 202 15.06 20.75 17.81
C GLU A 202 13.93 20.86 16.78
N LEU A 203 14.26 21.23 15.54
CA LEU A 203 13.31 21.30 14.44
C LEU A 203 12.73 19.92 14.10
N TYR A 204 13.56 18.87 14.13
CA TYR A 204 13.11 17.50 13.92
C TYR A 204 12.16 17.02 15.03
N VAL A 205 12.50 17.26 16.30
CA VAL A 205 11.63 16.93 17.43
C VAL A 205 10.28 17.64 17.32
N ASN A 206 10.29 18.92 16.93
CA ASN A 206 9.05 19.67 16.71
C ASN A 206 8.22 19.05 15.56
N TYR A 207 8.86 18.69 14.45
CA TYR A 207 8.20 18.00 13.34
C TYR A 207 7.55 16.69 13.80
N CYS A 208 8.25 15.85 14.57
CA CYS A 208 7.68 14.61 15.12
C CYS A 208 6.47 14.87 16.03
N LYS A 209 6.54 15.88 16.90
CA LYS A 209 5.41 16.28 17.76
C LYS A 209 4.19 16.69 16.94
N THR A 210 4.37 17.56 15.95
CA THR A 210 3.26 18.00 15.08
C THR A 210 2.70 16.85 14.25
N LEU A 211 3.55 15.92 13.78
CA LEU A 211 3.10 14.72 13.07
C LEU A 211 2.22 13.84 13.96
N SER A 212 2.61 13.64 15.23
CA SER A 212 1.79 12.91 16.20
C SER A 212 0.43 13.57 16.40
N ILE A 213 0.37 14.90 16.54
CA ILE A 213 -0.88 15.66 16.69
C ILE A 213 -1.76 15.52 15.44
N PHE A 214 -1.18 15.59 14.24
CA PHE A 214 -1.93 15.39 12.99
C PHE A 214 -2.49 13.97 12.87
N ASN A 215 -1.70 12.96 13.25
CA ASN A 215 -2.15 11.56 13.21
C ASN A 215 -3.28 11.29 14.21
N GLY A 216 -3.26 11.94 15.38
CA GLY A 216 -4.36 11.87 16.35
C GLY A 216 -5.60 12.65 15.93
N ASN A 217 -5.44 13.75 15.20
CA ASN A 217 -6.55 14.55 14.67
C ASN A 217 -6.22 15.14 13.30
N LYS A 218 -6.79 14.54 12.24
CA LYS A 218 -6.54 14.89 10.84
C LYS A 218 -7.26 16.17 10.37
N SER A 219 -7.34 17.19 11.21
CA SER A 219 -7.97 18.47 10.87
C SER A 219 -7.15 19.26 9.84
N LYS A 220 -7.83 20.12 9.06
CA LYS A 220 -7.18 21.04 8.10
C LYS A 220 -6.14 21.94 8.77
N LYS A 221 -6.43 22.41 10.00
CA LYS A 221 -5.51 23.23 10.80
C LYS A 221 -4.22 22.47 11.14
N ASN A 222 -4.35 21.23 11.61
CA ASN A 222 -3.20 20.38 11.95
C ASN A 222 -2.37 20.03 10.70
N HIS A 223 -3.03 19.81 9.57
CA HIS A 223 -2.34 19.56 8.30
C HIS A 223 -1.50 20.76 7.83
N ILE A 224 -2.06 21.99 7.91
CA ILE A 224 -1.33 23.22 7.58
C ILE A 224 -0.10 23.37 8.49
N GLU A 225 -0.27 23.15 9.79
CA GLU A 225 0.83 23.27 10.76
C GLU A 225 1.91 22.22 10.55
N LEU A 226 1.53 20.96 10.29
CA LEU A 226 2.46 19.89 9.95
C LEU A 226 3.31 20.25 8.73
N ASN A 227 2.68 20.73 7.66
CA ASN A 227 3.38 21.12 6.44
C ASN A 227 4.33 22.29 6.67
N ARG A 228 3.94 23.28 7.49
CA ARG A 228 4.78 24.41 7.88
C ARG A 228 6.04 23.94 8.62
N VAL A 229 5.87 23.16 9.69
CA VAL A 229 6.99 22.66 10.51
C VAL A 229 7.89 21.71 9.70
N LYS A 230 7.31 20.82 8.89
CA LYS A 230 8.05 19.92 7.99
C LYS A 230 8.91 20.71 7.01
N LYS A 231 8.36 21.77 6.38
CA LYS A 231 9.10 22.62 5.45
C LYS A 231 10.28 23.31 6.14
N THR A 232 10.05 23.93 7.30
CA THR A 232 11.11 24.60 8.06
C THR A 232 12.25 23.64 8.42
N TYR A 233 11.93 22.44 8.92
CA TYR A 233 12.92 21.42 9.22
C TYR A 233 13.72 21.01 7.98
N LYS A 234 13.04 20.72 6.85
CA LYS A 234 13.70 20.29 5.60
C LYS A 234 14.54 21.39 4.95
N ASP A 235 14.13 22.65 5.06
CA ASP A 235 14.93 23.78 4.58
C ASP A 235 16.21 23.93 5.41
N TYR A 236 16.13 23.76 6.73
CA TYR A 236 17.29 23.79 7.61
C TYR A 236 18.22 22.60 7.39
N GLU A 237 17.67 21.38 7.33
CA GLU A 237 18.43 20.16 7.04
C GLU A 237 19.25 20.27 5.74
N ARG A 238 18.64 20.82 4.68
CA ARG A 238 19.35 21.06 3.41
C ARG A 238 20.48 22.06 3.55
N LYS A 239 20.32 23.11 4.35
CA LYS A 239 21.39 24.09 4.59
C LYS A 239 22.56 23.47 5.31
N CYS A 240 22.32 22.67 6.36
CA CYS A 240 23.41 22.06 7.12
C CYS A 240 24.18 21.02 6.31
N ARG A 241 23.51 20.32 5.37
CA ARG A 241 24.18 19.37 4.47
C ARG A 241 25.10 20.00 3.43
N LEU A 242 24.99 21.31 3.19
CA LEU A 242 25.79 22.04 2.20
C LEU A 242 27.06 22.68 2.80
N VAL A 243 27.22 22.62 4.11
CA VAL A 243 28.39 23.11 4.87
C VAL A 243 29.33 21.95 5.13
#